data_AF-A0A9R1MLD6-F1
#
_entry.id   AF-A0A9R1MLD6-F1
#
_cell.length_a   1.000
_cell.length_b   1.000
_cell.length_c   1.000
_cell.angle_alpha   90.00
_cell.angle_beta   90.00
_cell.angle_gamma   90.00
#
_symmetry.space_group_name_H-M   'P 1'
#
loop_
_entity.id
_entity.type
_entity.pdbx_description
1 polymer ?
#
loop_
_entity_poly.entity_id
_entity_poly.type
_entity_poly.pdbx_seq_one_letter_code
_entity_poly.pdbx_strand_id
1 'polypeptide(L)'
;MDVLPLPKRPTRDWSELPFDTLYSIFANLGVVDLLMGAGLVCHSWLKVAKEPDLWRIVHMQHHEIVGMDTNDLRAMLNVDIDRSDGRMEVFVGEYFLTDKLLKYTADR
;
A
#
# COMPACT_ATOMS: atom_id res chain seq x y z
N MET A 1 49.00 -11.54 -12.33
CA MET A 1 47.84 -11.16 -13.17
C MET A 1 46.85 -10.51 -12.23
N ASP A 2 46.80 -9.18 -12.22
CA ASP A 2 45.82 -8.44 -11.43
C ASP A 2 44.44 -8.62 -12.07
N VAL A 3 43.52 -9.22 -11.31
CA VAL A 3 42.11 -9.32 -11.70
C VAL A 3 41.50 -7.94 -11.51
N LEU A 4 41.27 -7.23 -12.62
CA LEU A 4 40.54 -5.96 -12.58
C LEU A 4 39.12 -6.20 -12.01
N PRO A 5 38.64 -5.38 -11.07
CA PRO A 5 37.31 -5.55 -10.51
C PRO A 5 36.28 -5.36 -11.62
N LEU A 6 35.30 -6.27 -11.69
CA LEU A 6 34.18 -6.17 -12.62
C LEU A 6 33.51 -4.78 -12.45
N PRO A 7 33.16 -4.09 -13.56
CA PRO A 7 32.48 -2.82 -13.47
C PRO A 7 31.21 -2.98 -12.63
N LYS A 8 31.10 -2.21 -11.54
CA LYS A 8 29.87 -2.15 -10.74
C LYS A 8 28.75 -1.73 -11.69
N ARG A 9 27.75 -2.59 -11.85
CA ARG A 9 26.55 -2.23 -12.62
C ARG A 9 25.95 -0.99 -11.94
N PRO A 10 25.57 0.05 -12.69
CA PRO A 10 24.91 1.20 -12.10
C PRO A 10 23.68 0.69 -11.35
N THR A 11 23.60 1.00 -10.06
CA THR A 11 22.42 0.73 -9.25
C THR A 11 21.29 1.59 -9.79
N ARG A 12 20.24 0.96 -10.31
CA ARG A 12 19.07 1.69 -10.80
C ARG A 12 18.36 2.32 -9.61
N ASP A 13 18.24 3.65 -9.60
CA ASP A 13 17.39 4.34 -8.64
C ASP A 13 15.93 4.21 -9.10
N TRP A 14 15.15 3.46 -8.34
CA TRP A 14 13.73 3.25 -8.62
C TRP A 14 12.86 4.42 -8.13
N SER A 15 13.42 5.35 -7.35
CA SER A 15 12.71 6.55 -6.89
C SER A 15 12.57 7.61 -7.99
N GLU A 16 13.44 7.58 -9.01
CA GLU A 16 13.43 8.47 -10.18
C GLU A 16 12.49 8.02 -11.30
N LEU A 17 11.81 6.88 -11.13
CA LEU A 17 10.84 6.42 -12.12
C LEU A 17 9.70 7.45 -12.28
N PRO A 18 9.18 7.63 -13.50
CA PRO A 18 7.99 8.46 -13.72
C PRO A 18 6.81 8.00 -12.87
N PHE A 19 5.98 8.97 -12.49
CA PHE A 19 4.80 8.74 -11.67
C PHE A 19 3.92 7.61 -12.22
N ASP A 20 3.58 7.64 -13.51
CA ASP A 20 2.70 6.65 -14.14
C ASP A 20 3.28 5.22 -14.09
N THR A 21 4.60 5.10 -14.16
CA THR A 21 5.31 3.83 -14.05
C THR A 21 5.22 3.29 -12.63
N LEU A 22 5.48 4.13 -11.63
CA LEU A 22 5.33 3.76 -10.22
C LEU A 22 3.88 3.41 -9.90
N TYR A 23 2.93 4.21 -10.38
CA TYR A 23 1.51 3.98 -10.21
C TYR A 23 1.08 2.61 -10.77
N SER A 24 1.52 2.29 -11.99
CA SER A 24 1.23 1.00 -12.62
C SER A 24 1.79 -0.18 -11.82
N ILE A 25 2.97 -0.03 -11.21
CA ILE A 25 3.53 -1.05 -10.31
C ILE A 25 2.69 -1.15 -9.04
N PHE A 26 2.33 -0.02 -8.45
CA PHE A 26 1.63 0.03 -7.16
C PHE A 26 0.18 -0.46 -7.26
N ALA A 27 -0.46 -0.28 -8.41
CA ALA A 27 -1.77 -0.84 -8.72
C ALA A 27 -1.80 -2.38 -8.71
N ASN A 28 -0.62 -3.04 -8.73
CA ASN A 28 -0.48 -4.49 -8.59
C ASN A 28 -0.08 -4.92 -7.17
N LEU A 29 0.06 -3.99 -6.22
CA LEU A 29 0.39 -4.31 -4.83
C LEU A 29 -0.87 -4.53 -4.01
N GLY A 30 -0.77 -5.42 -3.01
CA GLY A 30 -1.77 -5.52 -1.95
C GLY A 30 -1.73 -4.29 -1.04
N VAL A 31 -2.80 -4.12 -0.26
CA VAL A 31 -2.98 -2.96 0.63
C VAL A 31 -1.86 -2.88 1.68
N VAL A 32 -1.49 -4.04 2.23
CA VAL A 32 -0.39 -4.14 3.22
C VAL A 32 0.95 -3.77 2.58
N ASP A 33 1.26 -4.29 1.40
CA ASP A 33 2.48 -3.95 0.67
C ASP A 33 2.54 -2.47 0.28
N LEU A 34 1.40 -1.87 -0.06
CA LEU A 34 1.30 -0.46 -0.42
C LEU A 34 1.50 0.44 0.81
N LEU A 35 0.88 0.10 1.94
CA LEU A 35 0.95 0.89 3.17
C LEU A 35 2.28 0.71 3.90
N MET A 36 2.66 -0.54 4.17
CA MET A 36 3.79 -0.92 5.02
C MET A 36 5.08 -1.14 4.22
N GLY A 37 4.98 -1.21 2.89
CA GLY A 37 6.12 -1.28 1.98
C GLY A 37 6.29 0.05 1.24
N ALA A 38 5.63 0.17 0.09
CA ALA A 38 5.88 1.22 -0.88
C ALA A 38 5.74 2.64 -0.31
N GLY A 39 4.73 2.86 0.55
CA GLY A 39 4.50 4.15 1.21
C GLY A 39 5.60 4.59 2.17
N LEU A 40 6.48 3.69 2.63
CA LEU A 40 7.52 4.00 3.61
C LEU A 40 8.93 4.15 3.01
N VAL A 41 9.09 3.91 1.70
CA VAL A 41 10.40 3.91 1.05
C VAL A 41 10.98 5.32 0.89
N CYS A 42 10.25 6.20 0.20
CA CYS A 42 10.69 7.58 -0.05
C CYS A 42 9.50 8.50 -0.34
N HIS A 43 9.72 9.81 -0.40
CA HIS A 43 8.65 10.79 -0.64
C HIS A 43 7.99 10.63 -2.02
N SER A 44 8.75 10.27 -3.06
CA SER A 44 8.22 10.02 -4.41
C SER A 44 7.21 8.87 -4.38
N TRP A 45 7.56 7.76 -3.72
CA TRP A 45 6.70 6.59 -3.59
C TRP A 45 5.51 6.86 -2.67
N LEU A 46 5.71 7.54 -1.54
CA LEU A 46 4.62 7.95 -0.66
C LEU A 46 3.56 8.79 -1.39
N LYS A 47 3.98 9.66 -2.31
CA LYS A 47 3.05 10.47 -3.11
C LYS A 47 2.16 9.58 -3.98
N VAL A 48 2.74 8.62 -4.70
CA VAL A 48 1.99 7.68 -5.55
C VAL A 48 1.11 6.77 -4.69
N ALA A 49 1.64 6.22 -3.59
CA ALA A 49 0.91 5.32 -2.70
C ALA A 49 -0.29 5.99 -2.00
N LYS A 50 -0.42 7.31 -2.03
CA LYS A 50 -1.57 8.06 -1.53
C LYS A 50 -2.64 8.32 -2.58
N GLU A 51 -2.43 7.96 -3.83
CA GLU A 51 -3.44 8.15 -4.88
C GLU A 51 -4.69 7.33 -4.56
N PRO A 52 -5.88 7.96 -4.42
CA PRO A 52 -7.04 7.24 -3.91
C PRO A 52 -7.52 6.10 -4.81
N ASP A 53 -7.19 6.16 -6.10
CA ASP A 53 -7.55 5.12 -7.06
C ASP A 53 -6.87 3.77 -6.75
N LEU A 54 -5.75 3.78 -6.02
CA LEU A 54 -5.09 2.58 -5.50
C LEU A 54 -5.81 1.97 -4.28
N TRP A 55 -6.74 2.72 -3.67
CA TRP A 55 -7.48 2.33 -2.46
C TRP A 55 -8.96 2.04 -2.75
N ARG A 56 -9.34 1.92 -4.03
CA ARG A 56 -10.70 1.54 -4.44
C ARG A 56 -11.04 0.10 -4.05
N ILE A 57 -10.04 -0.77 -4.02
CA ILE A 57 -10.18 -2.20 -3.71
C ILE A 57 -9.23 -2.52 -2.55
N VAL A 58 -9.80 -2.79 -1.38
CA VAL A 58 -9.05 -3.08 -0.16
C VAL A 58 -9.28 -4.53 0.23
N HIS A 59 -8.24 -5.34 0.09
CA HIS A 59 -8.24 -6.74 0.47
C HIS A 59 -7.21 -6.92 1.58
N MET A 60 -7.65 -7.32 2.76
CA MET A 60 -6.79 -7.71 3.88
C MET A 60 -6.89 -9.22 4.07
N GLN A 61 -6.00 -9.97 3.42
CA GLN A 61 -6.00 -11.42 3.55
C GLN A 61 -5.37 -11.84 4.88
N HIS A 62 -5.87 -12.93 5.46
CA HIS A 62 -5.40 -13.42 6.75
C HIS A 62 -3.87 -13.58 6.83
N HIS A 63 -3.23 -14.03 5.74
CA HIS A 63 -1.78 -14.24 5.69
C HIS A 63 -0.95 -12.94 5.69
N GLU A 64 -1.51 -11.82 5.22
CA GLU A 64 -0.85 -10.51 5.17
C GLU A 64 -0.88 -9.79 6.53
N ILE A 65 -1.80 -10.20 7.39
CA ILE A 65 -2.07 -9.57 8.70
C ILE A 65 -1.67 -10.45 9.89
N VAL A 66 -1.00 -11.58 9.64
CA VAL A 66 -0.54 -12.48 10.70
C VAL A 66 0.41 -11.72 11.63
N GLY A 67 0.09 -11.71 12.92
CA GLY A 67 0.89 -11.04 13.96
C GLY A 67 0.47 -9.60 14.24
N MET A 68 -0.50 -9.05 13.50
CA MET A 68 -1.13 -7.76 13.82
C MET A 68 -2.25 -7.98 14.85
N ASP A 69 -2.38 -7.04 15.79
CA ASP A 69 -3.51 -7.05 16.71
C ASP A 69 -4.74 -6.34 16.10
N THR A 70 -5.87 -6.40 16.79
CA THR A 70 -7.12 -5.78 16.31
C THR A 70 -7.04 -4.25 16.21
N ASN A 71 -6.21 -3.59 17.02
CA ASN A 71 -6.04 -2.14 16.94
C ASN A 71 -5.17 -1.74 15.75
N ASP A 72 -4.11 -2.50 15.45
CA ASP A 72 -3.29 -2.31 14.25
C ASP A 72 -4.13 -2.43 12.98
N LEU A 73 -4.96 -3.48 12.92
CA LEU A 73 -5.89 -3.72 11.82
C LEU A 73 -6.90 -2.58 11.64
N ARG A 74 -7.40 -2.03 12.73
CA ARG A 74 -8.31 -0.86 12.69
C ARG A 74 -7.60 0.41 12.26
N ALA A 75 -6.38 0.63 12.73
CA ALA A 75 -5.57 1.78 12.32
C ALA A 75 -5.28 1.72 10.83
N MET A 76 -4.93 0.54 10.31
CA MET A 76 -4.75 0.28 8.88
C MET A 76 -6.03 0.59 8.09
N LEU A 77 -7.15 -0.01 8.49
CA LEU A 77 -8.44 0.23 7.83
C LEU A 77 -8.82 1.71 7.77
N ASN A 78 -8.58 2.47 8.84
CA ASN A 78 -8.85 3.91 8.82
C ASN A 78 -7.98 4.66 7.79
N VAL A 79 -6.71 4.29 7.66
CA VAL A 79 -5.82 4.87 6.64
C VAL A 79 -6.33 4.57 5.25
N ASP A 80 -6.81 3.35 5.01
CA ASP A 80 -7.32 2.93 3.71
C ASP A 80 -8.59 3.70 3.33
N ILE A 81 -9.51 3.86 4.29
CA ILE A 81 -10.74 4.63 4.12
C ILE A 81 -10.40 6.10 3.83
N ASP A 82 -9.53 6.70 4.63
CA ASP A 82 -9.14 8.11 4.46
C ASP A 82 -8.41 8.33 3.12
N ARG A 83 -7.59 7.38 2.68
CA ARG A 83 -6.88 7.45 1.39
C ARG A 83 -7.80 7.18 0.21
N SER A 84 -8.87 6.41 0.37
CA SER A 84 -9.83 6.15 -0.70
C SER A 84 -10.64 7.38 -1.10
N ASP A 85 -10.69 8.42 -0.26
CA ASP A 85 -11.36 9.69 -0.57
C ASP A 85 -12.81 9.47 -1.07
N GLY A 86 -13.54 8.58 -0.39
CA GLY A 86 -14.93 8.20 -0.72
C GLY A 86 -15.09 7.34 -1.98
N ARG A 87 -13.99 6.83 -2.55
CA ARG A 87 -14.00 6.00 -3.78
C ARG A 87 -13.81 4.51 -3.51
N MET A 88 -13.92 4.06 -2.25
CA MET A 88 -13.82 2.64 -1.94
C MET A 88 -15.01 1.88 -2.52
N GLU A 89 -14.73 0.91 -3.39
CA GLU A 89 -15.74 0.10 -4.07
C GLU A 89 -15.85 -1.29 -3.47
N VAL A 90 -14.72 -1.85 -3.04
CA VAL A 90 -14.64 -3.21 -2.51
C VAL A 90 -13.80 -3.19 -1.24
N PHE A 91 -14.37 -3.75 -0.17
CA PHE A 91 -13.65 -4.03 1.06
C PHE A 91 -13.81 -5.51 1.41
N VAL A 92 -12.69 -6.23 1.55
CA VAL A 92 -12.65 -7.63 1.97
C VAL A 92 -11.70 -7.74 3.16
N GLY A 93 -12.23 -8.13 4.31
CA GLY A 93 -11.45 -8.38 5.52
C GLY A 93 -12.15 -9.41 6.40
N GLU A 94 -11.37 -10.18 7.15
CA GLU A 94 -11.89 -11.22 8.04
C GLU A 94 -11.60 -10.88 9.51
N TYR A 95 -12.48 -11.33 10.43
CA TYR A 95 -12.28 -11.36 11.89
C TYR A 95 -12.28 -10.03 12.69
N PHE A 96 -12.04 -8.85 12.11
CA PHE A 96 -11.96 -7.57 12.87
C PHE A 96 -13.02 -6.52 12.50
N LEU A 97 -13.88 -6.79 11.52
CA LEU A 97 -14.94 -5.88 11.12
C LEU A 97 -16.00 -5.73 12.21
N THR A 98 -16.45 -4.49 12.41
CA THR A 98 -17.57 -4.17 13.30
C THR A 98 -18.58 -3.34 12.52
N ASP A 99 -19.86 -3.37 12.93
CA ASP A 99 -20.91 -2.58 12.29
C ASP A 99 -20.59 -1.07 12.26
N LYS A 100 -19.84 -0.58 13.27
CA LYS A 100 -19.39 0.82 13.31
C LYS A 100 -18.38 1.12 12.20
N LEU A 101 -17.46 0.20 11.91
CA LEU A 101 -16.48 0.36 10.83
C LEU A 101 -17.16 0.29 9.47
N LEU A 102 -18.08 -0.65 9.28
CA LEU A 102 -18.85 -0.75 8.04
C LEU A 102 -19.67 0.52 7.77
N LYS A 103 -20.28 1.11 8.81
CA LYS A 103 -20.96 2.41 8.71
C LYS A 103 -19.99 3.53 8.36
N TYR A 104 -18.82 3.60 9.00
CA TYR A 104 -17.81 4.62 8.69
C TYR A 104 -17.34 4.57 7.23
N THR A 105 -17.17 3.36 6.67
CA THR A 105 -16.85 3.18 5.25
C THR A 105 -18.00 3.64 4.34
N ALA A 106 -19.26 3.37 4.69
CA ALA A 106 -20.42 3.75 3.89
C ALA A 106 -20.76 5.25 3.94
N ASP A 107 -20.39 5.93 5.03
CA ASP A 107 -20.62 7.36 5.24
C ASP A 107 -19.49 8.26 4.67
N ARG A 108 -18.46 7.67 4.06
CA ARG A 108 -17.32 8.35 3.41
C ARG A 108 -17.46 8.33 1.90
#